data_AF-A0A9E1XEU2-F1
#
_entry.id   AF-A0A9E1XEU2-F1
#
_cell.length_a   1.000
_cell.length_b   1.000
_cell.length_c   1.000
_cell.angle_alpha   90.00
_cell.angle_beta   90.00
_cell.angle_gamma   90.00
#
_symmetry.space_group_name_H-M   'P 1'
#
loop_
_entity.id
_entity.type
_entity.pdbx_description
1 polymer ?
#
loop_
_entity_poly.entity_id
_entity_poly.type
_entity_poly.pdbx_seq_one_letter_code
_entity_poly.pdbx_strand_id
1 'polypeptide(L)'
;MRTMFDGHANFMGVKSHEHGPLKLIHYYLSEGPEWVDDAPFFEGKWPEKTGRTVFTLNEVYETEDGLIHHYLESAEFAPEVFEIVTTHKIELRMYNQLKVTHSLWD
;
A
#
# COMPACT_ATOMS: atom_id res chain seq x y z
N MET A 1 -0.50 -9.32 -10.70
CA MET A 1 -0.59 -8.25 -9.70
C MET A 1 -1.53 -8.56 -8.56
N ARG A 2 -2.83 -8.83 -8.78
CA ARG A 2 -3.77 -9.14 -7.67
C ARG A 2 -3.29 -10.28 -6.75
N THR A 3 -2.79 -11.38 -7.33
CA THR A 3 -2.22 -12.51 -6.57
C THR A 3 -1.03 -12.14 -5.67
N MET A 4 -0.22 -11.15 -6.06
CA MET A 4 0.88 -10.66 -5.22
C MET A 4 0.33 -9.95 -3.99
N PHE A 5 -0.72 -9.15 -4.15
CA PHE A 5 -1.39 -8.49 -3.03
C PHE A 5 -2.19 -9.45 -2.16
N ASP A 6 -2.76 -10.52 -2.72
CA ASP A 6 -3.40 -11.59 -1.94
C ASP A 6 -2.37 -12.28 -1.04
N GLY A 7 -1.19 -12.57 -1.58
CA GLY A 7 -0.05 -13.10 -0.82
C GLY A 7 0.40 -12.15 0.28
N HIS A 8 0.51 -10.86 -0.04
CA HIS A 8 0.84 -9.82 0.94
C HIS A 8 -0.20 -9.72 2.06
N ALA A 9 -1.49 -9.72 1.73
CA ALA A 9 -2.57 -9.68 2.71
C ALA A 9 -2.55 -10.90 3.64
N ASN A 10 -2.28 -12.10 3.10
CA ASN A 10 -2.13 -13.31 3.90
C ASN A 10 -0.93 -13.22 4.84
N PHE A 11 0.23 -12.77 4.35
CA PHE A 11 1.42 -12.54 5.17
C PHE A 11 1.13 -11.57 6.32
N MET A 12 0.51 -10.43 6.02
CA MET A 12 0.09 -9.45 7.02
C MET A 12 -0.89 -10.03 8.04
N GLY A 13 -1.86 -10.82 7.61
CA GLY A 13 -2.80 -11.49 8.51
C GLY A 13 -2.14 -12.47 9.49
N VAL A 14 -0.96 -13.01 9.15
CA VAL A 14 -0.19 -13.91 10.02
C VAL A 14 0.73 -13.14 10.96
N LYS A 15 1.42 -12.09 10.48
CA LYS A 15 2.48 -11.43 11.25
C LYS A 15 2.06 -10.17 12.01
N SER A 16 0.91 -9.59 11.67
CA SER A 16 0.48 -8.32 12.27
C SER A 16 -0.21 -8.52 13.60
N HIS A 17 -0.08 -7.52 14.47
CA HIS A 17 -0.61 -7.56 15.81
C HIS A 17 -1.72 -6.53 16.00
N GLU A 18 -2.78 -6.90 16.70
CA GLU A 18 -3.87 -5.98 17.07
C GLU A 18 -3.47 -5.06 18.26
N HIS A 19 -2.51 -5.51 19.07
CA HIS A 19 -2.08 -4.84 20.29
C HIS A 19 -0.56 -4.91 20.47
N GLY A 20 -0.02 -4.03 21.32
CA GLY A 20 1.39 -4.03 21.70
C GLY A 20 2.30 -3.22 20.77
N PRO A 21 3.63 -3.31 20.93
CA PRO A 21 4.57 -2.45 20.23
C PRO A 21 4.59 -2.67 18.71
N LEU A 22 4.00 -3.75 18.20
CA LEU A 22 3.94 -4.08 16.78
C LEU A 22 2.55 -3.85 16.16
N LYS A 23 1.69 -3.08 16.85
CA LYS A 23 0.30 -2.88 16.46
C LYS A 23 0.17 -2.24 15.07
N LEU A 24 -0.62 -2.91 14.22
CA LEU A 24 -1.06 -2.39 12.93
C LEU A 24 -2.45 -1.76 13.10
N ILE A 25 -2.55 -0.46 12.88
CA ILE A 25 -3.79 0.33 13.00
C ILE A 25 -4.64 0.14 11.74
N HIS A 26 -4.03 0.27 10.56
CA HIS A 26 -4.74 0.15 9.30
C HIS A 26 -3.97 -0.72 8.31
N TYR A 27 -4.71 -1.61 7.66
CA TYR A 27 -4.30 -2.33 6.47
C TYR A 27 -5.41 -2.25 5.45
N TYR A 28 -5.15 -1.62 4.31
CA TYR A 28 -6.08 -1.72 3.18
C TYR A 28 -5.35 -1.57 1.86
N LEU A 29 -5.93 -2.21 0.84
CA LEU A 29 -5.54 -2.08 -0.55
C LEU A 29 -6.73 -1.51 -1.32
N SER A 30 -6.50 -0.45 -2.07
CA SER A 30 -7.45 0.02 -3.08
C SER A 30 -6.88 -0.16 -4.48
N GLU A 31 -7.78 -0.39 -5.44
CA GLU A 31 -7.46 -0.51 -6.86
C GLU A 31 -8.34 0.46 -7.65
N GLY A 32 -7.77 1.14 -8.64
CA GLY A 32 -8.50 2.03 -9.53
C GLY A 32 -7.75 2.34 -10.81
N PRO A 33 -8.39 2.98 -11.79
CA PRO A 33 -7.67 3.50 -12.95
C PRO A 33 -6.84 4.72 -12.57
N GLU A 34 -5.78 4.96 -13.33
CA GLU A 34 -5.14 6.28 -13.36
C GLU A 34 -5.87 7.20 -14.35
N TRP A 35 -6.04 8.47 -13.97
CA TRP A 35 -6.73 9.49 -14.76
C TRP A 35 -5.73 10.46 -15.38
N VAL A 36 -6.07 11.01 -16.56
CA VAL A 36 -5.23 11.98 -17.26
C VAL A 36 -5.20 13.33 -16.53
N ASP A 37 -6.34 13.74 -15.97
CA ASP A 37 -6.54 15.00 -15.26
C ASP A 37 -7.69 14.84 -14.26
N ASP A 38 -7.62 15.56 -13.14
CA ASP A 38 -8.63 15.53 -12.08
C ASP A 38 -9.72 16.61 -12.27
N ALA A 39 -9.47 17.65 -13.10
CA ALA A 39 -10.39 18.77 -13.26
C ALA A 39 -11.84 18.36 -13.57
N PRO A 40 -12.12 17.37 -14.44
CA PRO A 40 -13.49 16.95 -14.75
C PRO A 40 -14.30 16.45 -13.54
N PHE A 41 -13.64 15.92 -12.49
CA PHE A 41 -14.34 15.47 -11.29
C PHE A 41 -15.08 16.61 -10.59
N PHE A 42 -14.52 17.82 -10.58
CA PHE A 42 -15.15 19.00 -9.97
C PHE A 42 -16.40 19.47 -10.71
N GLU A 43 -16.63 18.96 -11.92
CA GLU A 43 -17.84 19.18 -12.71
C GLU A 43 -18.80 17.97 -12.66
N GLY A 44 -18.52 16.97 -11.83
CA GLY A 44 -19.31 15.72 -11.77
C GLY A 44 -19.14 14.83 -12.99
N LYS A 45 -18.04 15.00 -13.75
CA LYS A 45 -17.71 14.20 -14.95
C LYS A 45 -16.59 13.22 -14.65
N TRP A 46 -16.54 12.15 -15.44
CA TRP A 46 -15.44 11.19 -15.43
C TRP A 46 -14.33 11.65 -16.37
N PRO A 47 -13.08 11.78 -15.92
CA PRO A 47 -11.95 12.08 -16.79
C PRO A 47 -11.59 10.91 -17.71
N GLU A 48 -10.74 11.21 -18.70
CA GLU A 48 -10.09 10.19 -19.49
C GLU A 48 -9.12 9.35 -18.63
N LYS A 49 -9.06 8.04 -18.90
CA LYS A 49 -8.13 7.11 -18.25
C LYS A 49 -6.85 6.99 -19.05
N THR A 50 -5.71 6.88 -18.39
CA THR A 50 -4.42 6.67 -19.08
C THR A 50 -4.25 5.22 -19.58
N GLY A 51 -5.11 4.30 -19.12
CA GLY A 51 -4.98 2.86 -19.33
C GLY A 51 -4.15 2.14 -18.27
N ARG A 52 -3.49 2.87 -17.36
CA ARG A 52 -2.80 2.29 -16.21
C ARG A 52 -3.79 1.94 -15.09
N THR A 53 -3.46 0.90 -14.33
CA THR A 53 -4.15 0.53 -13.09
C THR A 53 -3.26 0.92 -11.92
N VAL A 54 -3.83 1.65 -10.97
CA VAL A 54 -3.19 2.07 -9.73
C VAL A 54 -3.63 1.15 -8.61
N PHE A 55 -2.65 0.66 -7.86
CA PHE A 55 -2.86 -0.06 -6.62
C PHE A 55 -2.28 0.79 -5.48
N THR A 56 -3.06 1.03 -4.44
CA THR A 56 -2.63 1.82 -3.28
C THR A 56 -2.75 0.95 -2.05
N LEU A 57 -1.60 0.49 -1.53
CA LEU A 57 -1.50 -0.22 -0.26
C LEU A 57 -1.17 0.78 0.84
N ASN A 58 -1.97 0.78 1.91
CA ASN A 58 -1.68 1.54 3.12
C ASN A 58 -1.50 0.59 4.29
N GLU A 59 -0.38 0.78 4.98
CA GLU A 59 -0.04 0.11 6.23
C GLU A 59 0.32 1.16 7.25
N VAL A 60 -0.44 1.22 8.33
CA VAL A 60 -0.25 2.23 9.37
C VAL A 60 0.04 1.52 10.68
N TYR A 61 1.23 1.74 11.23
CA TYR A 61 1.65 1.19 12.51
C TYR A 61 1.54 2.27 13.59
N GLU A 62 1.24 1.85 14.81
CA GLU A 62 1.14 2.77 15.96
C GLU A 62 2.50 3.30 16.41
N THR A 63 3.55 2.50 16.21
CA THR A 63 4.92 2.78 16.67
C THR A 63 5.94 2.61 15.55
N GLU A 64 7.13 3.19 15.74
CA GLU A 64 8.27 2.98 14.86
C GLU A 64 8.76 1.52 14.87
N ASP A 65 8.64 0.83 16.02
CA ASP A 65 9.01 -0.58 16.16
C ASP A 65 8.16 -1.48 15.26
N GLY A 66 6.84 -1.26 15.22
CA GLY A 66 5.93 -2.00 14.34
C GLY A 66 6.29 -1.81 12.86
N LEU A 67 6.66 -0.59 12.48
CA LEU A 67 7.07 -0.28 11.12
C LEU A 67 8.41 -0.94 10.74
N ILE A 68 9.43 -0.84 11.59
CA ILE A 68 10.75 -1.45 11.30
C ILE A 68 10.61 -2.98 11.25
N HIS A 69 9.86 -3.55 12.19
CA HIS A 69 9.56 -4.98 12.19
C HIS A 69 8.94 -5.44 10.87
N HIS A 70 8.04 -4.64 10.28
CA HIS A 70 7.47 -5.01 8.98
C HIS A 70 8.55 -5.22 7.91
N TYR A 71 9.51 -4.30 7.82
CA TYR A 71 10.59 -4.36 6.83
C TYR A 71 11.58 -5.49 7.09
N LEU A 72 11.86 -5.79 8.36
CA LEU A 72 12.72 -6.93 8.71
C LEU A 72 12.09 -8.25 8.26
N GLU A 73 10.80 -8.43 8.54
CA GLU A 73 10.05 -9.63 8.16
C GLU A 73 9.86 -9.74 6.64
N SER A 74 9.82 -8.61 5.91
CA SER A 74 9.65 -8.63 4.45
C SER A 74 10.96 -8.66 3.67
N ALA A 75 12.11 -8.55 4.34
CA ALA A 75 13.42 -8.42 3.70
C ALA A 75 13.76 -9.60 2.79
N GLU A 76 13.36 -10.82 3.16
CA GLU A 76 13.61 -12.02 2.36
C GLU A 76 12.86 -12.02 1.02
N PHE A 77 11.73 -11.31 0.92
CA PHE A 77 10.90 -11.23 -0.29
C PHE A 77 11.25 -10.04 -1.18
N ALA A 78 12.14 -9.15 -0.71
CA ALA A 78 12.50 -7.94 -1.44
C ALA A 78 13.04 -8.23 -2.86
N PRO A 79 13.93 -9.23 -3.07
CA PRO A 79 14.42 -9.56 -4.41
C PRO A 79 13.31 -9.91 -5.40
N GLU A 80 12.37 -10.76 -5.00
CA GLU A 80 11.24 -11.20 -5.83
C GLU A 80 10.30 -10.03 -6.15
N VAL A 81 10.04 -9.15 -5.18
CA VAL A 81 9.24 -7.95 -5.40
C VAL A 81 9.91 -7.03 -6.42
N PHE A 82 11.22 -6.80 -6.33
CA PHE A 82 11.94 -5.96 -7.29
C PHE A 82 12.02 -6.58 -8.68
N GLU A 83 12.11 -7.89 -8.78
CA GLU A 83 12.04 -8.60 -10.07
C GLU A 83 10.67 -8.41 -10.72
N ILE A 84 9.58 -8.55 -9.97
CA ILE A 84 8.21 -8.31 -10.45
C ILE A 84 8.05 -6.86 -10.94
N VAL A 85 8.51 -5.89 -10.13
CA VAL A 85 8.43 -4.46 -10.46
C VAL A 85 9.15 -4.17 -11.77
N THR A 86 10.37 -4.69 -11.92
CA THR A 86 11.19 -4.49 -13.12
C THR A 86 10.58 -5.17 -14.35
N THR A 87 10.22 -6.45 -14.23
CA THR A 87 9.69 -7.26 -15.34
C THR A 87 8.40 -6.69 -15.91
N HIS A 88 7.52 -6.22 -15.04
CA HIS A 88 6.22 -5.68 -15.43
C HIS A 88 6.19 -4.17 -15.61
N LYS A 89 7.36 -3.50 -15.55
CA LYS A 89 7.51 -2.05 -15.68
C LYS A 89 6.55 -1.28 -14.76
N ILE A 90 6.46 -1.75 -13.54
CA ILE A 90 5.59 -1.15 -12.51
C ILE A 90 6.30 0.09 -11.98
N GLU A 91 5.57 1.19 -11.90
CA GLU A 91 6.02 2.34 -11.13
C GLU A 91 5.58 2.14 -9.68
N LEU A 92 6.56 1.91 -8.80
CA LEU A 92 6.32 1.78 -7.36
C LEU A 92 6.62 3.10 -6.66
N ARG A 93 5.63 3.65 -5.97
CA ARG A 93 5.79 4.79 -5.07
C ARG A 93 5.56 4.32 -3.63
N MET A 94 6.60 4.42 -2.82
CA MET A 94 6.54 4.03 -1.41
C MET A 94 6.51 5.27 -0.53
N TYR A 95 5.45 5.39 0.25
CA TYR A 95 5.28 6.42 1.26
C TYR A 95 5.37 5.75 2.63
N ASN A 96 6.60 5.49 3.07
CA ASN A 96 6.90 4.79 4.33
C ASN A 96 7.44 5.77 5.39
N GLN A 97 7.56 5.30 6.63
CA GLN A 97 8.06 6.10 7.77
C GLN A 97 7.21 7.35 8.04
N LEU A 98 5.91 7.22 7.81
CA LEU A 98 4.93 8.27 8.05
C LEU A 98 4.23 8.06 9.39
N LYS A 99 3.91 9.16 10.06
CA LYS A 99 3.11 9.17 11.29
C LYS A 99 1.71 9.70 10.96
N VAL A 100 0.67 9.06 11.48
CA VAL A 100 -0.68 9.63 11.45
C VAL A 100 -0.67 10.91 12.27
N THR A 101 -0.85 12.06 11.61
CA THR A 101 -0.95 13.36 12.28
C THR A 101 -2.40 13.78 12.51
N HIS A 102 -3.30 13.36 11.63
CA HIS A 102 -4.72 13.64 11.67
C HIS A 102 -5.48 12.45 11.08
N SER A 103 -6.53 11.99 11.75
CA SER A 103 -7.51 11.03 11.22
C SER A 103 -8.92 11.49 11.60
N LEU A 104 -9.89 11.29 10.70
CA LEU A 104 -11.29 11.61 10.96
C LEU A 104 -11.99 10.51 11.78
N TRP A 105 -11.49 9.28 11.69
CA TRP A 105 -12.02 8.08 12.32
C TRP A 105 -10.89 7.34 13.05
N ASP A 106 -11.21 6.66 14.14
CA ASP A 106 -10.24 5.90 14.95
C ASP A 106 -9.64 4.70 14.18
#